data_AF-A0A929SHA8-F1
#
_entry.id   AF-A0A929SHA8-F1
#
_cell.length_a   1.000
_cell.length_b   1.000
_cell.length_c   1.000
_cell.angle_alpha   90.00
_cell.angle_beta   90.00
_cell.angle_gamma   90.00
#
_symmetry.space_group_name_H-M   'P 1'
#
loop_
_entity.id
_entity.type
_entity.pdbx_description
1 polymer ?
#
loop_
_entity_poly.entity_id
_entity_poly.type
_entity_poly.pdbx_seq_one_letter_code
_entity_poly.pdbx_strand_id
1 'polypeptide(L)'
;MKKAFTMIELIFIIVVVGILAAVAVPQINRNSLVEAADQVVSHIRYTQQLAMNDDKFDPNDPNWFKKLWRIQFSYSNAAGAAKGWTYNVYFDRTASGNPNGTGDFTNSDFAEDPQNPNKFLTAGFQNQAINRVKEKLNPKLNLTKTY
;
A
#
# COMPACT_ATOMS: atom_id res chain seq x y z
N MET A 1 49.34 38.12 15.35
CA MET A 1 48.50 38.75 14.30
C MET A 1 47.27 37.89 14.10
N LYS A 2 46.06 38.39 14.39
CA LYS A 2 44.82 37.66 14.06
C LYS A 2 44.60 37.81 12.55
N LYS A 3 44.67 36.71 11.79
CA LYS A 3 44.32 36.72 10.37
C LYS A 3 42.80 36.84 10.27
N ALA A 4 42.33 37.97 9.76
CA ALA A 4 40.92 38.17 9.45
C ALA A 4 40.64 37.58 8.07
N PHE A 5 39.48 36.97 7.94
CA PHE A 5 38.98 36.42 6.70
C PHE A 5 38.46 37.55 5.80
N THR A 6 38.80 37.54 4.52
CA THR A 6 38.39 38.60 3.59
C THR A 6 37.00 38.32 3.03
N MET A 7 36.29 39.38 2.63
CA MET A 7 34.97 39.23 2.00
C MET A 7 35.01 38.43 0.69
N ILE A 8 36.08 38.56 -0.09
CA ILE A 8 36.21 37.85 -1.37
C ILE A 8 36.41 36.34 -1.15
N GLU A 9 37.18 35.95 -0.12
CA GLU A 9 37.32 34.54 0.26
C GLU A 9 35.98 33.93 0.68
N LEU A 10 35.12 34.69 1.34
CA LEU A 10 33.77 34.23 1.73
C LEU A 10 32.88 33.93 0.54
N ILE A 11 32.90 34.81 -0.46
CA ILE A 11 32.13 34.61 -1.69
C ILE A 11 32.60 33.35 -2.41
N PHE A 12 33.92 33.15 -2.53
CA PHE A 12 34.48 31.95 -3.15
C PHE A 12 34.08 30.67 -2.42
N ILE A 13 34.11 30.65 -1.08
CA ILE A 13 33.68 29.48 -0.31
C ILE A 13 32.21 29.16 -0.57
N ILE A 14 31.32 30.16 -0.54
CA ILE A 14 29.88 29.94 -0.77
C ILE A 14 29.63 29.37 -2.16
N VAL A 15 30.30 29.91 -3.19
CA VAL A 15 30.17 29.41 -4.56
C VAL A 15 30.67 27.96 -4.69
N VAL A 16 31.85 27.66 -4.15
CA VAL A 16 32.44 26.31 -4.20
C VAL A 16 31.57 25.31 -3.43
N VAL A 17 31.12 25.65 -2.23
CA VAL A 17 30.21 24.80 -1.44
C VAL A 17 28.87 24.62 -2.17
N GLY A 18 28.35 25.65 -2.84
CA GLY A 18 27.13 25.54 -3.65
C GLY A 18 27.26 24.57 -4.82
N ILE A 19 28.39 24.62 -5.55
CA ILE A 19 28.68 23.69 -6.65
C ILE A 19 28.85 22.27 -6.12
N LEU A 20 29.64 22.08 -5.06
CA LEU A 20 29.85 20.78 -4.44
C LEU A 20 28.54 20.19 -3.92
N ALA A 21 27.68 21.00 -3.30
CA ALA A 21 26.36 20.58 -2.85
C ALA A 21 25.49 20.13 -4.03
N ALA A 22 25.48 20.86 -5.15
CA ALA A 22 24.69 20.50 -6.33
C ALA A 22 25.12 19.18 -6.98
N VAL A 23 26.43 18.89 -7.01
CA VAL A 23 26.98 17.66 -7.61
C VAL A 23 26.92 16.48 -6.64
N ALA A 24 26.99 16.73 -5.33
CA ALA A 24 26.96 15.69 -4.32
C ALA A 24 25.56 15.13 -4.03
N VAL A 25 24.47 15.75 -4.53
CA VAL A 25 23.12 15.20 -4.39
C VAL A 25 23.02 13.91 -5.21
N PRO A 26 22.90 12.73 -4.57
CA PRO A 26 22.75 11.49 -5.30
C PRO A 26 21.41 11.50 -6.05
N GLN A 27 21.45 11.23 -7.35
CA GLN A 27 20.24 10.94 -8.12
C GLN A 27 19.73 9.56 -7.70
N ILE A 28 18.71 9.52 -6.85
CA ILE A 28 18.02 8.29 -6.51
C ILE A 28 17.15 7.90 -7.71
N ASN A 29 17.68 7.03 -8.57
CA ASN A 29 16.92 6.43 -9.67
C ASN A 29 15.94 5.41 -9.08
N ARG A 30 14.73 5.87 -8.80
CA ARG A 30 13.63 5.03 -8.31
C ARG A 30 13.19 4.07 -9.42
N ASN A 31 13.24 2.76 -9.17
CA ASN A 31 12.70 1.76 -10.09
C ASN A 31 11.30 1.34 -9.62
N SER A 32 10.27 2.07 -10.08
CA SER A 32 8.89 1.91 -9.58
C SER A 32 8.31 0.52 -9.88
N LEU A 33 8.73 -0.14 -10.95
CA LEU A 33 8.33 -1.51 -11.26
C LEU A 33 8.84 -2.51 -10.22
N VAL A 34 10.10 -2.39 -9.82
CA VAL A 34 10.70 -3.27 -8.79
C VAL A 34 10.00 -3.06 -7.46
N GLU A 35 9.73 -1.81 -7.07
CA GLU A 35 9.01 -1.53 -5.83
C GLU A 35 7.57 -2.07 -5.83
N ALA A 36 6.87 -1.96 -6.97
CA ALA A 36 5.54 -2.54 -7.13
C ALA A 36 5.58 -4.08 -7.00
N ALA A 37 6.57 -4.71 -7.62
CA ALA A 37 6.77 -6.15 -7.55
C ALA A 37 7.08 -6.61 -6.12
N ASP A 38 8.01 -5.95 -5.43
CA ASP A 38 8.37 -6.25 -4.04
C ASP A 38 7.17 -6.10 -3.11
N GLN A 39 6.36 -5.04 -3.29
CA GLN A 39 5.14 -4.84 -2.52
C GLN A 39 4.12 -5.98 -2.75
N VAL A 40 3.89 -6.37 -4.00
CA VAL A 40 2.95 -7.45 -4.33
C VAL A 40 3.44 -8.79 -3.78
N VAL A 41 4.73 -9.11 -3.94
CA VAL A 41 5.34 -10.35 -3.41
C VAL A 41 5.22 -10.41 -1.90
N SER A 42 5.47 -9.30 -1.19
CA SER A 42 5.31 -9.21 0.26
C SER A 42 3.88 -9.55 0.69
N HIS A 43 2.88 -8.95 0.04
CA HIS A 43 1.47 -9.21 0.37
C HIS A 43 0.98 -10.60 -0.04
N ILE A 44 1.53 -11.20 -1.11
CA ILE A 44 1.27 -12.61 -1.43
C ILE A 44 1.73 -13.52 -0.29
N ARG A 45 2.96 -13.32 0.21
CA ARG A 45 3.50 -14.11 1.33
C ARG A 45 2.69 -13.92 2.60
N TYR A 46 2.28 -12.68 2.88
CA TYR A 46 1.42 -12.40 4.03
C TYR A 46 0.04 -13.06 3.88
N THR A 47 -0.57 -13.03 2.70
CA THR A 47 -1.83 -13.73 2.43
C THR A 47 -1.69 -15.24 2.64
N GLN A 48 -0.56 -15.83 2.24
CA GLN A 48 -0.25 -17.24 2.50
C GLN A 48 -0.17 -17.53 4.00
N GLN A 49 0.50 -16.67 4.77
CA GLN A 49 0.58 -16.82 6.22
C GLN A 49 -0.80 -16.74 6.89
N LEU A 50 -1.64 -15.78 6.46
CA LEU A 50 -3.03 -15.69 6.92
C LEU A 50 -3.80 -16.98 6.61
N ALA A 51 -3.68 -17.50 5.38
CA ALA A 51 -4.33 -18.75 4.96
C ALA A 51 -3.85 -19.98 5.73
N MET A 52 -2.58 -20.03 6.16
CA MET A 52 -2.03 -21.13 6.95
C MET A 52 -2.46 -21.10 8.41
N ASN A 53 -2.71 -19.90 8.95
CA ASN A 53 -3.05 -19.71 10.36
C ASN A 53 -4.56 -19.69 10.63
N ASP A 54 -5.38 -19.51 9.59
CA ASP A 54 -6.83 -19.33 9.70
C ASP A 54 -7.57 -20.45 8.94
N ASP A 55 -8.04 -21.44 9.70
CA ASP A 55 -8.78 -22.56 9.14
C ASP A 55 -10.20 -22.13 8.76
N LYS A 56 -10.49 -22.20 7.46
CA LYS A 56 -11.80 -21.91 6.87
C LYS A 56 -12.59 -23.16 6.50
N PHE A 57 -12.05 -24.35 6.73
CA PHE A 57 -12.72 -25.59 6.38
C PHE A 57 -13.95 -25.80 7.26
N ASP A 58 -15.08 -26.09 6.63
CA ASP A 58 -16.31 -26.50 7.31
C ASP A 58 -17.01 -27.57 6.47
N PRO A 59 -17.09 -28.83 6.94
CA PRO A 59 -17.71 -29.91 6.20
C PRO A 59 -19.23 -29.75 6.04
N ASN A 60 -19.86 -28.88 6.84
CA ASN A 60 -21.31 -28.62 6.78
C ASN A 60 -21.65 -27.45 5.85
N ASP A 61 -20.66 -26.68 5.40
CA ASP A 61 -20.85 -25.55 4.50
C ASP A 61 -20.37 -25.90 3.09
N PRO A 62 -21.26 -26.14 2.11
CA PRO A 62 -20.85 -26.45 0.74
C PRO A 62 -20.08 -25.31 0.06
N ASN A 63 -20.05 -24.10 0.63
CA ASN A 63 -19.33 -22.94 0.14
C ASN A 63 -18.07 -22.58 0.96
N TRP A 64 -17.62 -23.43 1.89
CA TRP A 64 -16.48 -23.14 2.77
C TRP A 64 -15.24 -22.65 2.01
N PHE A 65 -14.96 -23.23 0.84
CA PHE A 65 -13.79 -22.89 0.00
C PHE A 65 -13.85 -21.45 -0.54
N LYS A 66 -15.05 -20.87 -0.67
CA LYS A 66 -15.23 -19.47 -1.06
C LYS A 66 -14.86 -18.50 0.05
N LYS A 67 -14.62 -18.98 1.27
CA LYS A 67 -14.24 -18.16 2.42
C LYS A 67 -12.73 -18.09 2.63
N LEU A 68 -11.93 -18.75 1.80
CA LEU A 68 -10.46 -18.72 1.86
C LEU A 68 -9.91 -17.30 1.64
N TRP A 69 -8.82 -17.01 2.35
CA TRP A 69 -7.98 -15.83 2.13
C TRP A 69 -7.52 -15.75 0.68
N ARG A 70 -7.57 -14.55 0.12
CA ARG A 70 -7.12 -14.29 -1.26
C ARG A 70 -6.54 -12.90 -1.40
N ILE A 71 -5.68 -12.79 -2.41
CA ILE A 71 -5.30 -11.52 -3.01
C ILE A 71 -6.05 -11.39 -4.33
N GLN A 72 -6.82 -10.32 -4.49
CA GLN A 72 -7.63 -10.08 -5.67
C GLN A 72 -7.20 -8.78 -6.34
N PHE A 73 -6.78 -8.89 -7.60
CA PHE A 73 -6.49 -7.76 -8.46
C PHE A 73 -7.75 -7.37 -9.22
N SER A 74 -8.04 -6.07 -9.28
CA SER A 74 -9.16 -5.55 -10.03
C SER A 74 -8.78 -4.23 -10.68
N TYR A 75 -9.25 -4.04 -11.90
CA TYR A 75 -9.23 -2.76 -12.58
C TYR A 75 -10.58 -2.10 -12.44
N SER A 76 -10.61 -0.83 -12.04
CA SER A 76 -11.85 -0.04 -12.02
C SER A 76 -11.68 1.29 -12.72
N ASN A 77 -12.68 1.65 -13.51
CA ASN A 77 -12.88 2.99 -14.05
C ASN A 77 -14.17 3.66 -13.52
N ALA A 78 -14.84 3.01 -12.57
CA ALA A 78 -16.14 3.44 -12.07
C ALA A 78 -16.04 4.67 -11.16
N ALA A 79 -17.06 5.53 -11.23
CA ALA A 79 -17.18 6.69 -10.35
C ALA A 79 -17.28 6.22 -8.89
N GLY A 80 -16.44 6.78 -8.01
CA GLY A 80 -16.40 6.44 -6.59
C GLY A 80 -15.50 5.25 -6.22
N ALA A 81 -14.85 4.59 -7.19
CA ALA A 81 -13.81 3.60 -6.95
C ALA A 81 -12.41 4.19 -7.12
N ALA A 82 -11.39 3.52 -6.55
CA ALA A 82 -10.01 3.84 -6.86
C ALA A 82 -9.71 3.49 -8.34
N LYS A 83 -9.68 4.50 -9.21
CA LYS A 83 -9.39 4.34 -10.64
C LYS A 83 -8.02 3.67 -10.86
N GLY A 84 -7.96 2.70 -11.76
CA GLY A 84 -6.75 1.98 -12.17
C GLY A 84 -6.70 0.54 -11.66
N TRP A 85 -5.52 -0.08 -11.79
CA TRP A 85 -5.22 -1.38 -11.20
C TRP A 85 -5.03 -1.24 -9.69
N THR A 86 -5.83 -2.00 -8.96
CA THR A 86 -5.77 -2.09 -7.50
C THR A 86 -5.77 -3.55 -7.08
N TYR A 87 -5.40 -3.82 -5.84
CA TYR A 87 -5.64 -5.12 -5.25
C TYR A 87 -6.10 -5.02 -3.81
N ASN A 88 -6.70 -6.11 -3.34
CA ASN A 88 -7.24 -6.26 -2.00
C ASN A 88 -6.80 -7.61 -1.43
N VAL A 89 -6.50 -7.66 -0.13
CA VAL A 89 -6.28 -8.91 0.60
C VAL A 89 -7.40 -9.08 1.61
N TYR A 90 -8.16 -10.16 1.48
CA TYR A 90 -9.34 -10.43 2.31
C TYR A 90 -9.70 -11.91 2.33
N PHE A 91 -10.54 -12.30 3.28
CA PHE A 91 -11.33 -13.53 3.24
C PHE A 91 -12.80 -13.16 3.06
N ASP A 92 -13.66 -14.04 2.57
CA ASP A 92 -15.07 -13.68 2.30
C ASP A 92 -16.00 -14.43 3.25
N ARG A 93 -16.41 -13.77 4.34
CA ARG A 93 -17.22 -14.43 5.38
C ARG A 93 -18.57 -14.92 4.86
N THR A 94 -19.14 -14.23 3.88
CA THR A 94 -20.50 -14.49 3.36
C THR A 94 -20.49 -15.34 2.08
N ALA A 95 -19.31 -15.71 1.58
CA ALA A 95 -19.15 -16.43 0.30
C ALA A 95 -19.81 -15.71 -0.90
N SER A 96 -19.89 -14.38 -0.84
CA SER A 96 -20.52 -13.49 -1.84
C SER A 96 -19.64 -13.19 -3.06
N GLY A 97 -18.37 -13.59 -3.04
CA GLY A 97 -17.34 -13.24 -4.00
C GLY A 97 -16.63 -11.91 -3.72
N ASN A 98 -16.98 -11.20 -2.63
CA ASN A 98 -16.46 -9.88 -2.29
C ASN A 98 -16.17 -9.78 -0.78
N PRO A 99 -15.22 -8.92 -0.35
CA PRO A 99 -15.04 -8.63 1.06
C PRO A 99 -16.25 -7.90 1.63
N ASN A 100 -16.58 -8.23 2.87
CA ASN A 100 -17.64 -7.59 3.63
C ASN A 100 -17.05 -6.72 4.76
N GLY A 101 -17.77 -5.68 5.15
CA GLY A 101 -17.37 -4.86 6.29
C GLY A 101 -18.49 -3.94 6.72
N THR A 102 -18.64 -3.77 8.02
CA THR A 102 -19.49 -2.73 8.60
C THR A 102 -18.80 -1.38 8.49
N GLY A 103 -19.57 -0.28 8.45
CA GLY A 103 -19.00 1.07 8.33
C GLY A 103 -18.12 1.52 9.51
N ASP A 104 -18.18 0.81 10.64
CA ASP A 104 -17.36 0.99 11.85
C ASP A 104 -16.18 0.00 11.93
N PHE A 105 -16.08 -0.95 10.98
CA PHE A 105 -15.00 -1.93 10.84
C PHE A 105 -14.71 -2.83 12.03
N THR A 106 -15.67 -2.95 12.95
CA THR A 106 -15.59 -3.93 14.03
C THR A 106 -15.59 -5.37 13.51
N ASN A 107 -16.10 -5.59 12.30
CA ASN A 107 -16.22 -6.91 11.67
C ASN A 107 -15.84 -6.87 10.18
N SER A 108 -14.58 -6.58 9.90
CA SER A 108 -14.01 -6.48 8.56
C SER A 108 -13.49 -7.82 8.02
N ASP A 109 -13.69 -8.06 6.73
CA ASP A 109 -13.09 -9.17 5.98
C ASP A 109 -11.68 -8.85 5.46
N PHE A 110 -11.32 -7.57 5.42
CA PHE A 110 -10.03 -7.11 4.91
C PHE A 110 -8.90 -7.42 5.89
N ALA A 111 -7.75 -7.87 5.37
CA ALA A 111 -6.54 -8.02 6.16
C ALA A 111 -6.02 -6.65 6.62
N GLU A 112 -5.53 -6.59 7.86
CA GLU A 112 -4.75 -5.45 8.34
C GLU A 112 -3.38 -5.41 7.65
N ASP A 113 -2.88 -4.20 7.37
CA ASP A 113 -1.55 -4.00 6.81
C ASP A 113 -0.49 -4.31 7.88
N PRO A 114 0.38 -5.32 7.66
CA PRO A 114 1.38 -5.72 8.65
C PRO A 114 2.44 -4.63 8.92
N GLN A 115 2.59 -3.65 8.01
CA GLN A 115 3.48 -2.51 8.20
C GLN A 115 2.80 -1.30 8.84
N ASN A 116 1.46 -1.26 8.82
CA ASN A 116 0.67 -0.19 9.41
C ASN A 116 -0.69 -0.71 9.86
N PRO A 117 -0.82 -1.23 11.09
CA PRO A 117 -2.06 -1.83 11.60
C PRO A 117 -3.28 -0.90 11.60
N ASN A 118 -3.07 0.42 11.46
CA ASN A 118 -4.16 1.37 11.29
C ASN A 118 -4.80 1.35 9.90
N LYS A 119 -4.24 0.59 8.95
CA LYS A 119 -4.69 0.49 7.57
C LYS A 119 -5.08 -0.95 7.23
N PHE A 120 -6.05 -1.10 6.34
CA PHE A 120 -6.35 -2.39 5.71
C PHE A 120 -5.65 -2.52 4.37
N LEU A 121 -5.41 -3.76 3.94
CA LEU A 121 -4.88 -4.11 2.62
C LEU A 121 -5.95 -3.99 1.55
N THR A 122 -6.38 -2.75 1.30
CA THR A 122 -7.28 -2.37 0.22
C THR A 122 -7.10 -0.89 -0.14
N ALA A 123 -7.14 -0.58 -1.44
CA ALA A 123 -7.22 0.79 -1.93
C ALA A 123 -8.68 1.29 -2.06
N GLY A 124 -9.67 0.45 -1.72
CA GLY A 124 -11.10 0.72 -1.92
C GLY A 124 -11.56 0.40 -3.34
N PHE A 125 -12.81 -0.04 -3.49
CA PHE A 125 -13.42 -0.35 -4.78
C PHE A 125 -14.93 -0.08 -4.77
N GLN A 126 -15.57 -0.14 -5.93
CA GLN A 126 -16.93 0.37 -6.12
C GLN A 126 -17.95 -0.20 -5.12
N ASN A 127 -18.83 0.66 -4.61
CA ASN A 127 -19.98 0.31 -3.75
C ASN A 127 -19.65 -0.38 -2.43
N GLN A 128 -18.43 -0.21 -1.90
CA GLN A 128 -18.04 -0.80 -0.63
C GLN A 128 -18.18 0.16 0.55
N ALA A 129 -18.54 -0.39 1.72
CA ALA A 129 -18.57 0.33 2.98
C ALA A 129 -17.20 0.95 3.31
N ILE A 130 -16.10 0.32 2.85
CA ILE A 130 -14.75 0.80 3.16
C ILE A 130 -14.36 2.14 2.58
N ASN A 131 -15.06 2.56 1.54
CA ASN A 131 -14.84 3.89 0.97
C ASN A 131 -15.32 5.02 1.91
N ARG A 132 -16.14 4.70 2.93
CA ARG A 132 -16.65 5.68 3.91
C ARG A 132 -15.62 6.03 4.98
N VAL A 133 -14.61 5.20 5.18
CA VAL A 133 -13.59 5.34 6.25
C VAL A 133 -12.20 5.40 5.60
N LYS A 134 -11.93 6.57 5.00
CA LYS A 134 -10.74 6.80 4.18
C LYS A 134 -9.44 6.67 4.96
N GLU A 135 -9.48 6.92 6.27
CA GLU A 135 -8.38 6.76 7.20
C GLU A 135 -7.92 5.31 7.32
N LYS A 136 -8.77 4.32 7.03
CA LYS A 136 -8.40 2.89 7.02
C LYS A 136 -7.93 2.40 5.64
N LEU A 137 -8.19 3.15 4.56
CA LEU A 137 -7.73 2.79 3.21
C LEU A 137 -6.21 2.93 3.05
N ASN A 138 -5.63 2.01 2.29
CA ASN A 138 -4.23 2.05 1.93
C ASN A 138 -4.06 2.36 0.43
N PRO A 139 -3.79 3.63 0.06
CA PRO A 139 -3.68 4.04 -1.33
C PRO A 139 -2.49 3.42 -2.07
N LYS A 140 -1.49 2.88 -1.36
CA LYS A 140 -0.33 2.22 -1.97
C LYS A 140 -0.70 0.96 -2.77
N LEU A 141 -1.88 0.38 -2.49
CA LEU A 141 -2.39 -0.77 -3.24
C LEU A 141 -2.97 -0.38 -4.60
N ASN A 142 -3.03 0.92 -4.93
CA ASN A 142 -3.31 1.38 -6.28
C ASN A 142 -2.00 1.40 -7.09
N LEU A 143 -1.77 0.32 -7.82
CA LEU A 143 -0.57 0.09 -8.61
C LEU A 143 -0.41 1.12 -9.74
N THR A 144 -1.51 1.65 -10.29
CA THR A 144 -1.48 2.65 -11.37
C THR A 144 -1.13 4.05 -10.87
N LYS A 145 -1.43 4.38 -9.62
CA LYS A 145 -1.22 5.73 -9.07
C LYS A 145 0.04 5.86 -8.22
N THR A 146 0.53 4.76 -7.66
CA THR A 146 1.63 4.76 -6.68
C THR A 146 3.01 4.61 -7.34
N TYR A 147 3.05 3.90 -8.46
CA TYR A 147 4.26 3.48 -9.18
C TYR A 147 4.20 3.92 -10.65
#